data_AF-A0A4R3GW92-F1
#
_entry.id   AF-A0A4R3GW92-F1
#
_cell.length_a   1.000
_cell.length_b   1.000
_cell.length_c   1.000
_cell.angle_alpha   90.00
_cell.angle_beta   90.00
_cell.angle_gamma   90.00
#
_symmetry.space_group_name_H-M   'P 1'
#
loop_
_entity.id
_entity.type
_entity.pdbx_description
1 polymer ?
#
loop_
_entity_poly.entity_id
_entity_poly.type
_entity_poly.pdbx_seq_one_letter_code
_entity_poly.pdbx_strand_id
1 'polypeptide(L)'
;MDTGQTSWTKSFRVLTRLSNRAGVWTDYAWNLHGRLVLASPPCVVLPERIASDRFYRFLERTWMLQQLPVAIVLFALGGWSWLPWGSCARVCVSVTGHWYVGRLAHRTGPQRWLVETSGIQAHDVPWAAISTMGEAWHNNHHAWPGSTKLGLYPGQADWGFAFIRLLERLGLAWDVRTPDTLPERAGLVGV
;
A
#
# COMPACT_ATOMS: atom_id res chain seq x y z
N MET A 1 -37.86 35.32 -0.06
CA MET A 1 -38.28 34.03 -0.63
C MET A 1 -37.15 33.07 -0.38
N ASP A 2 -37.43 32.13 0.51
CA ASP A 2 -36.52 31.18 1.12
C ASP A 2 -36.43 29.93 0.25
N THR A 3 -35.22 29.54 -0.16
CA THR A 3 -34.95 28.23 -0.78
C THR A 3 -33.69 27.62 -0.18
N GLY A 4 -33.82 27.17 1.07
CA GLY A 4 -33.42 25.82 1.45
C GLY A 4 -31.92 25.54 1.51
N GLN A 5 -31.30 25.93 2.62
CA GLN A 5 -30.12 25.26 3.16
C GLN A 5 -30.34 23.74 3.25
N THR A 6 -29.64 22.98 2.41
CA THR A 6 -29.34 21.56 2.64
C THR A 6 -27.87 21.27 2.38
N SER A 7 -26.99 22.01 3.07
CA SER A 7 -25.67 21.48 3.42
C SER A 7 -25.80 20.59 4.66
N TRP A 8 -24.86 19.65 4.86
CA TRP A 8 -24.68 18.82 6.08
C TRP A 8 -25.08 17.33 6.11
N THR A 9 -25.46 16.67 5.00
CA THR A 9 -25.67 15.19 5.03
C THR A 9 -24.90 14.35 4.01
N LYS A 10 -24.19 14.95 3.05
CA LYS A 10 -23.34 14.19 2.09
C LYS A 10 -21.90 13.98 2.56
N SER A 11 -21.33 14.87 3.38
CA SER A 11 -19.91 14.77 3.78
C SER A 11 -19.60 13.57 4.71
N PHE A 12 -20.51 13.20 5.60
CA PHE A 12 -20.31 12.05 6.51
C PHE A 12 -20.35 10.67 5.81
N ARG A 13 -21.07 10.56 4.68
CA ARG A 13 -21.17 9.29 3.91
C ARG A 13 -19.93 9.02 3.05
N VAL A 14 -19.13 10.04 2.73
CA VAL A 14 -17.88 9.88 1.96
C VAL A 14 -16.76 9.39 2.89
N LEU A 15 -16.65 9.96 4.09
CA LEU A 15 -15.62 9.58 5.07
C LEU A 15 -15.74 8.11 5.50
N THR A 16 -16.95 7.61 5.78
CA THR A 16 -17.18 6.20 6.16
C THR A 16 -16.83 5.21 5.04
N ARG A 17 -16.88 5.64 3.78
CA ARG A 17 -16.55 4.81 2.60
C ARG A 17 -15.06 4.83 2.28
N LEU A 18 -14.39 5.97 2.43
CA LEU A 18 -12.95 6.11 2.19
C LEU A 18 -12.10 5.63 3.38
N SER A 19 -12.69 5.49 4.57
CA SER A 19 -12.00 5.02 5.77
C SER A 19 -11.99 3.50 5.93
N ASN A 20 -12.25 2.71 4.88
CA ASN A 20 -12.39 1.25 4.96
C ASN A 20 -13.47 0.75 5.95
N ARG A 21 -14.46 1.61 6.30
CA ARG A 21 -15.49 1.29 7.30
C ARG A 21 -16.81 0.80 6.69
N ALA A 22 -16.96 0.86 5.38
CA ALA A 22 -18.11 0.29 4.68
C ALA A 22 -18.14 -1.25 4.77
N GLY A 23 -19.29 -1.85 4.45
CA GLY A 23 -19.43 -3.30 4.31
C GLY A 23 -18.44 -3.86 3.27
N VAL A 24 -17.99 -5.10 3.46
CA VAL A 24 -16.87 -5.69 2.69
C VAL A 24 -17.08 -5.61 1.18
N TRP A 25 -18.29 -5.89 0.68
CA TRP A 25 -18.59 -5.85 -0.76
C TRP A 25 -18.66 -4.44 -1.32
N THR A 26 -19.22 -3.51 -0.55
CA THR A 26 -19.27 -2.10 -0.92
C THR A 26 -17.85 -1.55 -1.01
N ASP A 27 -17.04 -1.83 0.01
CA ASP A 27 -15.64 -1.41 0.06
C ASP A 27 -14.80 -2.01 -1.08
N TYR A 28 -14.99 -3.30 -1.36
CA TYR A 28 -14.38 -4.00 -2.50
C TYR A 28 -14.71 -3.31 -3.82
N ALA A 29 -15.99 -3.09 -4.08
CA ALA A 29 -16.45 -2.50 -5.33
C ALA A 29 -15.93 -1.07 -5.52
N TRP A 30 -15.95 -0.24 -4.47
CA TRP A 30 -15.46 1.14 -4.57
C TRP A 30 -13.94 1.21 -4.73
N ASN A 31 -13.17 0.41 -4.00
CA ASN A 31 -11.71 0.50 -4.03
C ASN A 31 -11.10 -0.17 -5.27
N LEU A 32 -11.66 -1.28 -5.75
CA LEU A 32 -11.09 -2.02 -6.88
C LEU A 32 -11.72 -1.70 -8.24
N HIS A 33 -12.94 -1.15 -8.25
CA HIS A 33 -13.67 -0.87 -9.50
C HIS A 33 -14.19 0.58 -9.59
N GLY A 34 -14.14 1.34 -8.50
CA GLY A 34 -14.54 2.74 -8.46
C GLY A 34 -13.38 3.68 -8.78
N ARG A 35 -13.72 4.90 -9.23
CA ARG A 35 -12.78 6.00 -9.36
C ARG A 35 -13.15 7.12 -8.39
N LEU A 36 -12.21 7.51 -7.53
CA LEU A 36 -12.38 8.66 -6.67
C LEU A 36 -12.15 9.95 -7.46
N VAL A 37 -13.16 10.82 -7.50
CA VAL A 37 -13.06 12.17 -8.06
C VAL A 37 -13.39 13.15 -6.93
N LEU A 38 -12.37 13.85 -6.45
CA LEU A 38 -12.52 14.86 -5.40
C LEU A 38 -13.03 16.15 -6.01
N ALA A 39 -13.94 16.84 -5.32
CA ALA A 39 -14.41 18.17 -5.73
C ALA A 39 -13.27 19.20 -5.70
N SER A 40 -12.36 19.07 -4.73
CA SER A 40 -11.16 19.88 -4.58
C SER A 40 -9.96 18.95 -4.32
N PRO A 41 -9.36 18.37 -5.38
CA PRO A 41 -8.23 17.47 -5.21
C PRO A 41 -6.99 18.23 -4.71
N PRO A 42 -6.18 17.64 -3.83
CA PRO A 42 -4.89 18.23 -3.48
C PRO A 42 -3.97 18.25 -4.70
N CYS A 43 -3.12 19.28 -4.80
CA CYS A 43 -2.08 19.32 -5.82
C CYS A 43 -0.98 18.31 -5.45
N VAL A 44 -0.98 17.14 -6.09
CA VAL A 44 0.08 16.15 -5.93
C VAL A 44 1.26 16.55 -6.81
N VAL A 45 2.29 17.12 -6.19
CA VAL A 45 3.53 17.49 -6.88
C VAL A 45 4.55 16.39 -6.70
N LEU A 46 4.85 15.66 -7.77
CA LEU A 46 5.95 14.70 -7.78
C LEU A 46 7.29 15.45 -7.77
N PRO A 47 8.27 15.03 -6.94
CA PRO A 47 9.63 15.56 -7.03
C PRO A 47 10.18 15.43 -8.44
N GLU A 48 10.85 16.48 -8.94
CA GLU A 48 11.37 16.53 -10.31
C GLU A 48 12.24 15.30 -10.63
N ARG A 49 13.09 14.89 -9.69
CA ARG A 49 13.94 13.70 -9.79
C ARG A 49 13.17 12.42 -10.15
N ILE A 50 11.91 12.28 -9.72
CA ILE A 50 11.06 11.12 -10.03
C ILE A 50 10.32 11.37 -11.34
N ALA A 51 9.74 12.57 -11.51
CA ALA A 51 8.90 12.90 -12.65
C ALA A 51 9.67 12.90 -13.99
N SER A 52 10.95 13.26 -13.99
CA SER A 52 11.82 13.30 -15.17
C SER A 52 12.66 12.04 -15.36
N ASP A 53 12.64 11.10 -14.42
CA ASP A 53 13.50 9.91 -14.46
C ASP A 53 13.18 9.02 -15.68
N ARG A 54 14.22 8.67 -16.44
CA ARG A 54 14.07 7.88 -17.67
C ARG A 54 13.69 6.43 -17.37
N PHE A 55 14.19 5.87 -16.27
CA PHE A 55 13.89 4.51 -15.86
C PHE A 55 12.43 4.40 -15.39
N TYR A 56 11.95 5.30 -14.54
CA TYR A 56 10.52 5.28 -14.14
C TYR A 56 9.58 5.50 -15.33
N ARG A 57 9.93 6.41 -16.26
CA ARG A 57 9.15 6.60 -17.49
C ARG A 57 9.16 5.39 -18.41
N PHE A 58 10.27 4.67 -18.48
CA PHE A 58 10.34 3.41 -19.21
C PHE A 58 9.44 2.36 -18.57
N LEU A 59 9.50 2.20 -17.24
CA LEU A 59 8.65 1.26 -16.53
C LEU A 59 7.17 1.56 -16.74
N GLU A 60 6.76 2.82 -16.58
CA GLU A 60 5.39 3.27 -16.76
C GLU A 60 4.91 3.10 -18.22
N ARG A 61 5.74 3.36 -19.23
CA ARG A 61 5.32 3.19 -20.63
C ARG A 61 5.21 1.73 -21.05
N THR A 62 5.93 0.83 -20.38
CA THR A 62 6.06 -0.58 -20.79
C THR A 62 5.45 -1.56 -19.80
N TRP A 63 4.73 -1.09 -18.77
CA TRP A 63 4.26 -1.93 -17.66
C TRP A 63 3.47 -3.18 -18.10
N MET A 64 2.67 -3.08 -19.16
CA MET A 64 1.96 -4.23 -19.73
C MET A 64 2.91 -5.18 -20.48
N LEU A 65 3.86 -4.64 -21.25
CA LEU A 65 4.84 -5.43 -22.01
C LEU A 65 5.79 -6.19 -21.09
N GLN A 66 6.05 -5.68 -19.88
CA GLN A 66 6.84 -6.36 -18.85
C GLN A 66 6.21 -7.69 -18.38
N GLN A 67 4.95 -7.96 -18.70
CA GLN A 67 4.33 -9.27 -18.46
C GLN A 67 4.75 -10.34 -19.49
N LEU A 68 5.23 -9.93 -20.68
CA LEU A 68 5.59 -10.87 -21.74
C LEU A 68 6.75 -11.80 -21.34
N PRO A 69 7.87 -11.33 -20.73
CA PRO A 69 8.93 -12.23 -20.27
C PRO A 69 8.41 -13.28 -19.29
N VAL A 70 7.56 -12.88 -18.34
CA VAL A 70 6.96 -13.80 -17.35
C VAL A 70 6.07 -14.82 -18.06
N ALA A 71 5.21 -14.36 -18.98
CA ALA A 71 4.32 -15.23 -19.74
C ALA A 71 5.11 -16.23 -20.61
N ILE A 72 6.17 -15.78 -21.29
CA ILE A 72 7.02 -16.64 -22.13
C ILE A 72 7.69 -17.72 -21.27
N VAL A 73 8.25 -17.37 -20.12
CA VAL A 73 8.89 -18.34 -19.21
C VAL A 73 7.86 -19.35 -18.69
N LEU A 74 6.69 -18.89 -18.23
CA LEU A 74 5.63 -19.78 -17.75
C LEU A 74 5.13 -20.73 -18.85
N PHE A 75 4.95 -20.21 -20.07
CA PHE A 75 4.57 -21.01 -21.22
C PHE A 75 5.64 -22.03 -21.60
N ALA A 76 6.92 -21.64 -21.57
CA ALA A 76 8.02 -22.56 -21.87
C ALA A 76 8.12 -23.71 -20.85
N LEU A 77 7.80 -23.45 -19.58
CA LEU A 77 7.88 -24.45 -18.50
C LEU A 77 6.65 -25.37 -18.42
N GLY A 78 5.45 -24.85 -18.70
CA GLY A 78 4.22 -25.59 -18.45
C GLY A 78 3.11 -25.39 -19.47
N GLY A 79 3.41 -24.73 -20.59
CA GLY A 79 2.48 -24.50 -21.69
C GLY A 79 1.30 -23.60 -21.33
N TRP A 80 0.20 -23.78 -22.07
CA TRP A 80 -1.01 -22.95 -21.94
C TRP A 80 -1.65 -23.01 -20.55
N SER A 81 -1.54 -24.13 -19.83
CA SER A 81 -2.19 -24.27 -18.52
C SER A 81 -1.57 -23.36 -17.45
N TRP A 82 -0.30 -22.98 -17.59
CA TRP A 82 0.40 -22.13 -16.62
C TRP A 82 0.07 -20.64 -16.80
N LEU A 83 -0.32 -20.21 -17.99
CA LEU A 83 -0.57 -18.80 -18.29
C LEU A 83 -1.74 -18.18 -17.50
N PRO A 84 -2.94 -18.81 -17.44
CA PRO A 84 -4.04 -18.27 -16.64
C PRO A 84 -3.70 -18.13 -15.17
N TRP A 85 -2.93 -19.08 -14.61
CA TRP A 85 -2.57 -19.06 -13.19
C TRP A 85 -1.45 -18.07 -12.88
N GLY A 86 -0.31 -18.18 -13.58
CA GLY A 86 0.88 -17.37 -13.29
C GLY A 86 0.79 -15.92 -13.78
N SER A 87 -0.13 -15.62 -14.70
CA SER A 87 -0.38 -14.24 -15.16
C SER A 87 -1.68 -13.68 -14.57
N CYS A 88 -2.83 -14.17 -15.01
CA CYS A 88 -4.13 -13.58 -14.67
C CYS A 88 -4.50 -13.78 -13.20
N ALA A 89 -4.52 -15.04 -12.73
CA ALA A 89 -4.91 -15.36 -11.36
C ALA A 89 -3.94 -14.72 -10.35
N ARG A 90 -2.63 -14.74 -10.64
CA ARG A 90 -1.63 -14.02 -9.84
C ARG A 90 -2.00 -12.55 -9.67
N VAL A 91 -2.30 -11.82 -10.75
CA VAL A 91 -2.69 -10.40 -10.67
C VAL A 91 -3.98 -10.22 -9.87
N CYS A 92 -5.00 -11.05 -10.11
CA CYS A 92 -6.25 -11.00 -9.37
C CYS A 92 -6.03 -11.21 -7.86
N VAL A 93 -5.25 -12.23 -7.48
CA VAL A 93 -4.93 -12.54 -6.08
C VAL A 93 -4.10 -11.42 -5.44
N SER A 94 -3.10 -10.88 -6.14
CA SER A 94 -2.27 -9.79 -5.63
C SER A 94 -3.07 -8.51 -5.39
N VAL A 95 -3.88 -8.08 -6.36
CA VAL A 95 -4.70 -6.86 -6.24
C VAL A 95 -5.76 -7.03 -5.16
N THR A 96 -6.46 -8.16 -5.15
CA THR A 96 -7.51 -8.45 -4.14
C THR A 96 -6.90 -8.57 -2.74
N GLY A 97 -5.79 -9.29 -2.62
CA GLY A 97 -5.09 -9.49 -1.35
C GLY A 97 -4.55 -8.18 -0.77
N HIS A 98 -3.95 -7.33 -1.61
CA HIS A 98 -3.45 -6.02 -1.20
C HIS A 98 -4.58 -5.13 -0.65
N TRP A 99 -5.70 -5.04 -1.37
CA TRP A 99 -6.89 -4.33 -0.88
C TRP A 99 -7.39 -4.92 0.45
N TYR A 100 -7.50 -6.25 0.54
CA TYR A 100 -8.07 -6.90 1.72
C TYR A 100 -7.23 -6.66 2.98
N VAL A 101 -5.90 -6.77 2.88
CA VAL A 101 -5.00 -6.47 4.00
C VAL A 101 -5.07 -5.00 4.38
N GLY A 102 -5.03 -4.08 3.41
CA GLY A 102 -5.18 -2.64 3.68
C GLY A 102 -6.50 -2.30 4.37
N ARG A 103 -7.58 -2.96 3.95
CA ARG A 103 -8.90 -2.82 4.56
C ARG A 103 -8.92 -3.29 6.02
N LEU A 104 -8.28 -4.42 6.33
CA LEU A 104 -8.16 -4.92 7.71
C LEU A 104 -7.33 -3.97 8.56
N ALA A 105 -6.19 -3.55 8.03
CA ALA A 105 -5.24 -2.66 8.68
C ALA A 105 -5.86 -1.29 9.04
N HIS A 106 -6.83 -0.79 8.27
CA HIS A 106 -7.49 0.49 8.55
C HIS A 106 -8.78 0.38 9.38
N ARG A 107 -9.06 -0.78 9.97
CA ARG A 107 -10.24 -0.96 10.84
C ARG A 107 -9.87 -1.23 12.28
N THR A 108 -9.17 -2.33 12.51
CA THR A 108 -8.96 -2.88 13.85
C THR A 108 -7.76 -3.81 13.85
N GLY A 109 -6.95 -3.73 14.90
CA GLY A 109 -5.82 -4.62 15.14
C GLY A 109 -4.87 -4.02 16.16
N PRO A 110 -3.73 -4.68 16.44
CA PRO A 110 -2.68 -4.10 17.27
C PRO A 110 -2.25 -2.74 16.72
N GLN A 111 -2.16 -1.76 17.61
CA GLN A 111 -1.73 -0.40 17.28
C GLN A 111 -0.85 0.07 18.42
N ARG A 112 0.41 0.34 18.11
CA ARG A 112 1.41 0.86 19.05
C ARG A 112 1.66 2.34 18.84
N TRP A 113 1.26 2.87 17.69
CA TRP A 113 1.47 4.26 17.30
C TRP A 113 0.18 4.94 16.89
N LEU A 114 -0.03 6.14 17.42
CA LEU A 114 -0.98 7.11 16.93
C LEU A 114 -0.24 8.14 16.09
N VAL A 115 -0.80 8.44 14.93
CA VAL A 115 -0.29 9.50 14.04
C VAL A 115 -1.32 10.62 14.05
N GLU A 116 -1.11 11.66 14.84
CA GLU A 116 -2.06 12.76 15.06
C GLU A 116 -2.44 13.47 13.76
N THR A 117 -1.49 13.61 12.84
CA THR A 117 -1.73 14.23 11.53
C THR A 117 -2.48 13.32 10.55
N SER A 118 -2.74 12.05 10.91
CA SER A 118 -3.42 11.10 10.03
C SER A 118 -4.93 11.14 10.23
N GLY A 119 -5.66 11.38 9.15
CA GLY A 119 -7.12 11.33 9.15
C GLY A 119 -7.70 9.92 9.36
N ILE A 120 -6.90 8.87 9.13
CA ILE A 120 -7.29 7.47 9.36
C ILE A 120 -6.11 6.74 10.03
N GLN A 121 -6.35 6.17 11.20
CA GLN A 121 -5.36 5.36 11.89
C GLN A 121 -5.17 3.99 11.21
N ALA A 122 -3.99 3.41 11.40
CA ALA A 122 -3.63 2.09 10.91
C ALA A 122 -3.31 1.14 12.06
N HIS A 123 -3.53 -0.13 11.81
CA HIS A 123 -3.34 -1.25 12.72
C HIS A 123 -2.53 -2.33 12.00
N ASP A 124 -1.74 -3.07 12.75
CA ASP A 124 -1.04 -4.23 12.23
C ASP A 124 -2.01 -5.40 11.97
N VAL A 125 -1.64 -6.27 11.03
CA VAL A 125 -2.34 -7.53 10.72
C VAL A 125 -1.34 -8.69 10.83
N PRO A 126 -0.95 -9.10 12.06
CA PRO A 126 0.23 -9.94 12.29
C PRO A 126 0.24 -11.26 11.50
N TRP A 127 -0.92 -11.90 11.37
CA TRP A 127 -1.04 -13.19 10.67
C TRP A 127 -0.74 -13.09 9.17
N ALA A 128 -0.88 -11.89 8.58
CA ALA A 128 -0.61 -11.65 7.15
C ALA A 128 0.83 -11.20 6.88
N ALA A 129 1.67 -11.03 7.90
CA ALA A 129 3.03 -10.48 7.74
C ALA A 129 3.91 -11.31 6.80
N ILE A 130 3.82 -12.65 6.87
CA ILE A 130 4.63 -13.52 6.01
C ILE A 130 4.17 -13.44 4.55
N SER A 131 2.86 -13.56 4.30
CA SER A 131 2.31 -13.56 2.94
C SER A 131 2.44 -12.21 2.24
N THR A 132 2.50 -11.13 3.01
CA THR A 132 2.67 -9.76 2.52
C THR A 132 4.11 -9.27 2.57
N MET A 133 5.05 -10.15 2.93
CA MET A 133 6.48 -9.84 3.07
C MET A 133 6.77 -8.66 4.02
N GLY A 134 5.93 -8.44 5.03
CA GLY A 134 6.09 -7.39 6.04
C GLY A 134 5.10 -6.23 5.92
N GLU A 135 4.42 -6.05 4.78
CA GLU A 135 3.47 -4.93 4.57
C GLU A 135 2.30 -4.93 5.57
N ALA A 136 1.98 -6.09 6.15
CA ALA A 136 0.95 -6.19 7.18
C ALA A 136 1.33 -5.52 8.53
N TRP A 137 2.59 -5.11 8.74
CA TRP A 137 2.96 -4.23 9.86
C TRP A 137 2.58 -2.77 9.55
N HIS A 138 1.30 -2.58 9.24
CA HIS A 138 0.79 -1.34 8.68
C HIS A 138 0.80 -0.19 9.69
N ASN A 139 0.64 -0.46 10.99
CA ASN A 139 0.76 0.60 12.00
C ASN A 139 2.19 1.12 12.07
N ASN A 140 3.17 0.22 12.03
CA ASN A 140 4.58 0.58 11.97
C ASN A 140 4.92 1.37 10.70
N HIS A 141 4.41 0.92 9.53
CA HIS A 141 4.57 1.65 8.27
C HIS A 141 3.99 3.06 8.36
N HIS A 142 2.79 3.20 8.93
CA HIS A 142 2.15 4.51 9.12
C HIS A 142 2.91 5.39 10.11
N ALA A 143 3.60 4.82 11.09
CA ALA A 143 4.45 5.56 12.01
C ALA A 143 5.72 6.10 11.31
N TRP A 144 6.40 5.27 10.50
CA TRP A 144 7.59 5.64 9.74
C TRP A 144 7.49 5.28 8.24
N PRO A 145 6.78 6.09 7.43
CA PRO A 145 6.53 5.78 6.02
C PRO A 145 7.80 5.83 5.15
N GLY A 146 8.87 6.47 5.63
CA GLY A 146 10.17 6.49 4.98
C GLY A 146 11.09 5.32 5.35
N SER A 147 10.65 4.42 6.24
CA SER A 147 11.46 3.29 6.69
C SER A 147 11.36 2.14 5.70
N THR A 148 12.48 1.53 5.35
CA THR A 148 12.51 0.26 4.62
C THR A 148 12.16 -0.93 5.50
N LYS A 149 12.19 -0.76 6.82
CA LYS A 149 11.87 -1.77 7.83
C LYS A 149 10.44 -1.55 8.33
N LEU A 150 9.58 -2.54 8.13
CA LEU A 150 8.17 -2.53 8.54
C LEU A 150 7.97 -3.33 9.84
N GLY A 151 8.68 -4.43 10.02
CA GLY A 151 8.69 -5.21 11.27
C GLY A 151 9.66 -4.61 12.29
N LEU A 152 9.18 -3.81 13.23
CA LEU A 152 10.00 -3.05 14.16
C LEU A 152 10.31 -3.78 15.47
N TYR A 153 9.41 -4.68 15.90
CA TYR A 153 9.48 -5.32 17.20
C TYR A 153 9.85 -6.81 17.09
N PRO A 154 10.38 -7.43 18.18
CA PRO A 154 10.67 -8.86 18.19
C PRO A 154 9.45 -9.71 17.81
N GLY A 155 9.68 -10.72 16.96
CA GLY A 155 8.62 -11.59 16.44
C GLY A 155 7.86 -11.04 15.22
N GLN A 156 8.15 -9.82 14.78
CA GLN A 156 7.57 -9.27 13.55
C GLN A 156 8.34 -9.72 12.31
N ALA A 157 7.78 -10.67 11.56
CA ALA A 157 8.39 -11.18 10.33
C ALA A 157 8.35 -10.13 9.20
N ASP A 158 9.51 -9.78 8.66
CA ASP A 158 9.65 -8.78 7.60
C ASP A 158 10.64 -9.30 6.53
N TRP A 159 10.09 -10.07 5.58
CA TRP A 159 10.87 -10.66 4.49
C TRP A 159 11.29 -9.62 3.45
N GLY A 160 10.54 -8.53 3.29
CA GLY A 160 10.89 -7.40 2.43
C GLY A 160 12.16 -6.72 2.92
N PHE A 161 12.24 -6.39 4.21
CA PHE A 161 13.45 -5.82 4.79
C PHE A 161 14.63 -6.81 4.75
N ALA A 162 14.40 -8.10 5.01
CA ALA A 162 15.44 -9.12 4.87
C ALA A 162 16.03 -9.15 3.44
N PHE A 163 15.17 -9.02 2.41
CA PHE A 163 15.59 -8.94 1.02
C PHE A 163 16.36 -7.64 0.73
N ILE A 164 15.92 -6.48 1.23
CA ILE A 164 16.64 -5.21 1.10
C ILE A 164 18.04 -5.32 1.74
N ARG A 165 18.15 -5.93 2.93
CA ARG A 165 19.43 -6.16 3.60
C ARG A 165 20.35 -7.10 2.82
N LEU A 166 19.80 -8.06 2.09
CA LEU A 166 20.57 -8.88 1.17
C LEU A 166 21.12 -8.03 0.01
N LEU A 167 20.28 -7.20 -0.61
CA LEU A 167 20.71 -6.29 -1.69
C LEU A 167 21.78 -5.30 -1.22
N GLU A 168 21.64 -4.75 -0.01
CA GLU A 168 22.62 -3.86 0.60
C GLU A 168 23.98 -4.56 0.79
N ARG A 169 23.98 -5.80 1.30
CA ARG A 169 25.20 -6.61 1.43
C ARG A 169 25.86 -6.92 0.09
N LEU A 170 25.08 -7.04 -0.98
CA LEU A 170 25.57 -7.26 -2.34
C LEU A 170 25.99 -5.94 -3.04
N GLY A 171 25.84 -4.78 -2.39
CA GLY A 171 26.14 -3.47 -2.97
C GLY A 171 25.13 -3.01 -4.03
N LEU A 172 23.97 -3.69 -4.14
CA LEU A 172 22.90 -3.36 -5.08
C LEU A 172 21.90 -2.34 -4.55
N ALA A 173 21.87 -2.16 -3.23
CA ALA A 173 21.12 -1.11 -2.55
C ALA A 173 22.04 -0.34 -1.62
N TRP A 174 21.77 0.95 -1.43
CA TRP A 174 22.49 1.84 -0.54
C TRP A 174 21.52 2.87 0.04
N ASP A 175 21.97 3.61 1.06
CA ASP A 175 21.15 4.59 1.80
C ASP A 175 19.88 3.98 2.44
N VAL A 176 20.00 2.77 3.00
CA VAL A 176 18.89 2.06 3.65
C VAL A 176 18.49 2.80 4.94
N ARG A 177 17.26 3.30 4.99
CA ARG A 177 16.72 4.06 6.12
C ARG A 177 15.83 3.19 7.01
N THR A 178 16.12 3.16 8.29
CA THR A 178 15.28 2.59 9.36
C THR A 178 14.76 3.71 10.28
N PRO A 179 13.82 3.45 11.21
CA PRO A 179 13.34 4.47 12.14
C PRO A 179 14.47 5.17 12.91
N ASP A 180 15.56 4.47 13.21
CA ASP A 180 16.72 5.00 13.94
C ASP A 180 17.50 6.05 13.14
N THR A 181 17.36 6.06 11.81
CA THR A 181 18.10 6.94 10.88
C THR A 181 17.23 8.04 10.27
N LEU A 182 15.91 7.95 10.47
CA LEU A 182 14.96 8.93 9.97
C LEU A 182 14.86 10.11 10.94
N PRO A 183 14.50 11.31 10.44
CA PRO A 183 14.21 12.43 11.32
C PRO A 183 13.03 12.11 12.22
N GLU A 184 13.02 12.73 13.41
CA GLU A 184 11.88 12.66 14.31
C GLU A 184 10.61 13.17 13.61
N ARG A 185 9.50 12.47 13.83
CA ARG A 185 8.22 12.80 13.24
C ARG A 185 7.32 13.45 14.28
N ALA A 186 6.97 14.71 14.06
CA ALA A 186 5.99 15.40 14.88
C ALA A 186 4.61 14.69 14.84
N GLY A 187 3.92 14.65 15.97
CA GLY A 187 2.59 14.05 16.10
C GLY A 187 2.58 12.51 16.09
N LEU A 188 3.70 11.87 16.40
CA LEU A 188 3.78 10.42 16.60
C LEU A 188 3.75 10.10 18.09
N VAL A 189 2.73 9.37 18.55
CA VAL A 189 2.52 9.05 19.98
C VAL A 189 2.46 7.54 20.16
N GLY A 190 3.26 7.00 21.09
CA GLY A 190 3.22 5.59 21.48
C GLY A 190 2.02 5.26 22.38
N VAL A 191 1.41 4.09 22.21
CA VAL A 191 0.25 3.62 23.00
C VAL A 191 0.48 2.22 23.56
#